data_AF-A0A8T3ASB6-F1
#
_entry.id   AF-A0A8T3ASB6-F1
#
_cell.length_a   1.000
_cell.length_b   1.000
_cell.length_c   1.000
_cell.angle_alpha   90.00
_cell.angle_beta   90.00
_cell.angle_gamma   90.00
#
_symmetry.space_group_name_H-M   'P 1'
#
loop_
_entity.id
_entity.type
_entity.pdbx_description
1 polymer ?
#
loop_
_entity_poly.entity_id
_entity_poly.type
_entity_poly.pdbx_seq_one_letter_code
_entity_poly.pdbx_strand_id
1 'polypeptide(L)'
;MGIKPISGKSRLMQEMDYREEAKNGLKFRELYGRLQDVFVPEMYANQSSRRVLLMEWVEGKKLADVKDLYLVEVGVYCSLSQLLEYGFYHADPHPGNLLRTSDGKLAYLDFGMMGEFRQELRDGFIQACLHLVNRDFDSLAKDFVTLGLLPPTAQKDEVTKALTDVFEDAVNKGVRNISFEDLSANLGLTMYKFKFRIPSYFFLVIRSLAVLEGIAIGFDPNYKVLSSSYPWIARKVLTDSSPQLRSTLQTLLYKEGVFRIDRLESLLMESLRAKNEQSFARSQLESTDSSAAMKQAVSFTLSAKGAFVREILLQEFAKGLDALSLATMNYVSSSTSIIPFSSVPMADEDRNNLRTLSRLILLLYRLQKQDYTSAESRVANDGNEIKVGMEEVSMVLYQMTSVQDILPIFSIIPELPVESQQELVRLPADLAARLVSRMVARTIRRFFT
;
A
#
# COMPACT_ATOMS: atom_id res chain seq x y z
N MET A 1 25.45 9.38 14.46
CA MET A 1 25.88 8.07 15.01
C MET A 1 26.48 7.27 13.86
N GLY A 2 27.77 6.96 13.94
CA GLY A 2 28.62 6.60 12.80
C GLY A 2 28.27 5.28 12.12
N ILE A 3 28.45 5.25 10.81
CA ILE A 3 28.45 4.05 9.97
C ILE A 3 29.76 3.30 10.27
N LYS A 4 29.67 2.04 10.71
CA LYS A 4 30.78 1.10 10.50
C LYS A 4 30.75 0.69 9.01
N PRO A 5 31.79 0.96 8.22
CA PRO A 5 31.89 0.39 6.89
C PRO A 5 31.98 -1.12 7.05
N ILE A 6 31.12 -1.86 6.35
CA ILE A 6 31.31 -3.29 6.17
C ILE A 6 32.56 -3.42 5.30
N SER A 7 33.69 -3.78 5.92
CA SER A 7 34.97 -4.12 5.30
C SER A 7 35.68 -2.97 4.56
N GLY A 8 36.91 -2.65 4.99
CA GLY A 8 37.81 -1.66 4.38
C GLY A 8 38.41 -2.10 3.04
N LYS A 9 37.60 -2.60 2.10
CA LYS A 9 38.00 -2.83 0.71
C LYS A 9 37.36 -1.77 -0.18
N SER A 10 38.12 -1.19 -1.11
CA SER A 10 37.58 -0.29 -2.12
C SER A 10 36.56 -1.04 -3.00
N ARG A 11 35.56 -0.33 -3.53
CA ARG A 11 34.49 -0.89 -4.38
C ARG A 11 35.05 -1.68 -5.58
N LEU A 12 36.14 -1.17 -6.16
CA LEU A 12 36.95 -1.85 -7.18
C LEU A 12 37.47 -3.23 -6.75
N MET A 13 37.85 -3.41 -5.48
CA MET A 13 38.33 -4.70 -4.96
C MET A 13 37.19 -5.70 -4.70
N GLN A 14 35.94 -5.23 -4.58
CA GLN A 14 34.75 -6.08 -4.54
C GLN A 14 34.35 -6.53 -5.95
N GLU A 15 34.45 -5.62 -6.94
CA GLU A 15 34.19 -5.93 -8.35
C GLU A 15 35.21 -6.92 -8.95
N MET A 16 36.40 -7.05 -8.37
CA MET A 16 37.46 -7.98 -8.83
C MET A 16 37.40 -9.40 -8.22
N ASP A 17 36.46 -9.71 -7.33
CA ASP A 17 36.37 -11.02 -6.67
C ASP A 17 35.02 -11.69 -6.96
N TYR A 18 34.95 -12.48 -8.04
CA TYR A 18 33.71 -13.15 -8.46
C TYR A 18 33.10 -14.13 -7.43
N ARG A 19 33.83 -14.46 -6.36
CA ARG A 19 33.24 -15.22 -5.24
C ARG A 19 32.23 -14.39 -4.47
N GLU A 20 32.43 -13.07 -4.40
CA GLU A 20 31.47 -12.15 -3.77
C GLU A 20 30.24 -11.99 -4.66
N GLU A 21 30.41 -11.90 -5.97
CA GLU A 21 29.30 -11.91 -6.92
C GLU A 21 28.48 -13.21 -6.86
N ALA A 22 29.13 -14.38 -6.81
CA ALA A 22 28.43 -15.66 -6.63
C ALA A 22 27.59 -15.70 -5.35
N LYS A 23 28.14 -15.21 -4.22
CA LYS A 23 27.42 -15.10 -2.94
C LYS A 23 26.24 -14.13 -3.03
N ASN A 24 26.44 -13.00 -3.70
CA ASN A 24 25.40 -12.00 -3.93
C ASN A 24 24.25 -12.61 -4.76
N GLY A 25 24.55 -13.36 -5.82
CA GLY A 25 23.56 -14.08 -6.61
C GLY A 25 22.79 -15.13 -5.81
N LEU A 26 23.47 -15.90 -4.96
CA LEU A 26 22.80 -16.84 -4.04
C LEU A 26 21.83 -16.13 -3.10
N LYS A 27 22.28 -15.03 -2.47
CA LYS A 27 21.44 -14.22 -1.58
C LYS A 27 20.27 -13.58 -2.33
N PHE A 28 20.50 -13.09 -3.54
CA PHE A 28 19.46 -12.52 -4.38
C PHE A 28 18.41 -13.58 -4.76
N ARG A 29 18.84 -14.79 -5.10
CA ARG A 29 17.97 -15.93 -5.40
C ARG A 29 17.14 -16.34 -4.18
N GLU A 30 17.74 -16.38 -3.00
CA GLU A 30 17.04 -16.69 -1.74
C GLU A 30 15.90 -15.70 -1.45
N LEU A 31 16.18 -14.40 -1.62
CA LEU A 31 15.25 -13.32 -1.30
C LEU A 31 14.17 -13.12 -2.38
N TYR A 32 14.56 -13.16 -3.66
CA TYR A 32 13.71 -12.72 -4.77
C TYR A 32 13.34 -13.82 -5.75
N GLY A 33 13.99 -14.98 -5.72
CA GLY A 33 13.67 -16.11 -6.62
C GLY A 33 12.29 -16.73 -6.40
N ARG A 34 11.59 -16.36 -5.32
CA ARG A 34 10.19 -16.72 -5.05
C ARG A 34 9.19 -15.70 -5.56
N LEU A 35 9.65 -14.52 -5.99
CA LEU A 35 8.77 -13.54 -6.60
C LEU A 35 8.26 -14.10 -7.93
N GLN A 36 6.98 -13.91 -8.17
CA GLN A 36 6.35 -14.37 -9.40
C GLN A 36 7.06 -13.76 -10.61
N ASP A 37 7.36 -14.60 -11.59
CA ASP A 37 7.98 -14.25 -12.87
C ASP A 37 9.35 -13.56 -12.77
N VAL A 38 10.02 -13.66 -11.61
CA VAL A 38 11.45 -13.36 -11.44
C VAL A 38 12.24 -14.65 -11.55
N PHE A 39 13.35 -14.61 -12.30
CA PHE A 39 14.30 -15.69 -12.43
C PHE A 39 15.69 -15.22 -12.01
N VAL A 40 16.40 -16.06 -11.27
CA VAL A 40 17.77 -15.81 -10.81
C VAL A 40 18.53 -17.10 -11.04
N PRO A 41 19.63 -17.14 -11.82
CA PRO A 41 20.35 -18.38 -12.09
C PRO A 41 20.93 -18.98 -10.81
N GLU A 42 21.02 -20.30 -10.75
CA GLU A 42 21.80 -20.98 -9.71
C GLU A 42 23.28 -20.56 -9.79
N MET A 43 23.89 -20.27 -8.65
CA MET A 43 25.30 -19.87 -8.58
C MET A 43 26.14 -21.04 -8.06
N TYR A 44 27.09 -21.51 -8.86
CA TYR A 44 27.99 -22.59 -8.48
C TYR A 44 29.17 -22.03 -7.68
N ALA A 45 28.90 -21.55 -6.46
CA ALA A 45 29.86 -20.80 -5.64
C ALA A 45 31.11 -21.61 -5.28
N ASN A 46 30.99 -22.93 -5.09
CA ASN A 46 32.12 -23.82 -4.78
C ASN A 46 33.05 -24.06 -5.98
N GLN A 47 32.53 -23.88 -7.20
CA GLN A 47 33.25 -24.02 -8.46
C GLN A 47 33.70 -22.66 -9.01
N SER A 48 33.25 -21.57 -8.40
CA SER A 48 33.65 -20.21 -8.73
C SER A 48 34.96 -19.84 -8.01
N SER A 49 35.79 -19.05 -8.67
CA SER A 49 37.05 -18.53 -8.14
C SER A 49 37.05 -17.00 -8.17
N ARG A 50 38.15 -16.36 -7.76
CA ARG A 50 38.26 -14.89 -7.83
C ARG A 50 38.13 -14.35 -9.26
N ARG A 51 38.49 -15.16 -10.27
CA ARG A 51 38.62 -14.73 -11.67
C ARG A 51 37.70 -15.47 -12.63
N VAL A 52 36.95 -16.46 -12.14
CA VAL A 52 35.99 -17.22 -12.93
C VAL A 52 34.71 -17.38 -12.11
N LEU A 53 33.59 -16.87 -12.62
CA LEU A 53 32.25 -17.09 -12.09
C LEU A 53 31.61 -18.26 -12.85
N LEU A 54 31.05 -19.23 -12.13
CA LEU A 54 30.25 -20.31 -12.72
C LEU A 54 28.80 -20.20 -12.25
N MET A 55 27.86 -20.14 -13.18
CA MET A 55 26.42 -20.03 -12.91
C MET A 55 25.60 -20.82 -13.93
N GLU A 56 24.33 -21.04 -13.62
CA GLU A 56 23.35 -21.66 -14.52
C GLU A 56 23.24 -20.87 -15.84
N TRP A 57 23.23 -21.61 -16.95
CA TRP A 57 23.04 -21.01 -18.27
C TRP A 57 21.59 -20.54 -18.43
N VAL A 58 21.40 -19.28 -18.80
CA VAL A 58 20.07 -18.69 -19.01
C VAL A 58 19.90 -18.33 -20.48
N GLU A 59 18.90 -18.93 -21.12
CA GLU A 59 18.52 -18.60 -22.49
C GLU A 59 17.37 -17.60 -22.50
N GLY A 60 17.53 -16.51 -23.26
CA GLY A 60 16.54 -15.45 -23.34
C GLY A 60 16.90 -14.33 -24.31
N LYS A 61 15.99 -13.36 -24.44
CA LYS A 61 16.19 -12.12 -25.20
C LYS A 61 16.38 -10.97 -24.23
N LYS A 62 17.22 -9.98 -24.54
CA LYS A 62 17.40 -8.80 -23.68
C LYS A 62 16.06 -8.10 -23.49
N LEU A 63 15.73 -7.73 -22.25
CA LEU A 63 14.47 -7.07 -21.93
C LEU A 63 14.28 -5.80 -22.79
N ALA A 64 15.36 -5.02 -22.98
CA ALA A 64 15.34 -3.81 -23.82
C ALA A 64 15.03 -4.06 -25.31
N ASP A 65 15.12 -5.30 -25.78
CA ASP A 65 14.81 -5.67 -27.17
C ASP A 65 13.41 -6.30 -27.30
N VAL A 66 12.77 -6.65 -26.18
CA VAL A 66 11.43 -7.25 -26.17
C VAL A 66 10.44 -6.22 -25.64
N LYS A 67 9.40 -5.90 -26.43
CA LYS A 67 8.33 -4.96 -26.07
C LYS A 67 7.39 -5.54 -25.00
N ASP A 68 7.95 -5.91 -23.85
CA ASP A 68 7.27 -6.62 -22.77
C ASP A 68 7.18 -5.72 -21.54
N LEU A 69 6.17 -4.84 -21.54
CA LEU A 69 5.92 -3.91 -20.43
C LEU A 69 5.62 -4.64 -19.12
N TYR A 70 5.02 -5.83 -19.20
CA TYR A 70 4.74 -6.66 -18.03
C TYR A 70 6.04 -7.01 -17.28
N LEU A 71 7.09 -7.45 -18.00
CA LEU A 71 8.37 -7.75 -17.35
C LEU A 71 9.09 -6.51 -16.83
N VAL A 72 8.84 -5.33 -17.41
CA VAL A 72 9.29 -4.07 -16.80
C VAL A 72 8.60 -3.85 -15.46
N GLU A 73 7.28 -4.06 -15.37
CA GLU A 73 6.54 -3.97 -14.10
C GLU A 73 7.02 -4.99 -13.06
N VAL A 74 7.34 -6.22 -13.48
CA VAL A 74 7.99 -7.23 -12.61
C VAL A 74 9.32 -6.70 -12.08
N GLY A 75 10.14 -6.06 -12.94
CA GLY A 75 11.40 -5.44 -12.54
C GLY A 75 11.22 -4.28 -11.56
N VAL A 76 10.18 -3.45 -11.74
CA VAL A 76 9.82 -2.35 -10.83
C VAL A 76 9.38 -2.92 -9.49
N TYR A 77 8.52 -3.93 -9.49
CA TYR A 77 8.09 -4.63 -8.28
C TYR A 77 9.30 -5.21 -7.53
N CYS A 78 10.18 -5.92 -8.23
CA CYS A 78 11.39 -6.50 -7.64
C CYS A 78 12.29 -5.41 -7.04
N SER A 79 12.48 -4.29 -7.75
CA SER A 79 13.27 -3.15 -7.27
C SER A 79 12.66 -2.51 -6.01
N LEU A 80 11.33 -2.41 -5.92
CA LEU A 80 10.65 -1.91 -4.72
C LEU A 80 10.76 -2.89 -3.55
N SER A 81 10.63 -4.20 -3.78
CA SER A 81 10.89 -5.22 -2.74
C SER A 81 12.34 -5.18 -2.26
N GLN A 82 13.30 -4.95 -3.15
CA GLN A 82 14.70 -4.75 -2.77
C GLN A 82 14.88 -3.53 -1.86
N LEU A 83 14.22 -2.40 -2.19
CA LEU A 83 14.34 -1.16 -1.42
C LEU A 83 13.62 -1.24 -0.07
N LEU A 84 12.35 -1.65 -0.07
CA LEU A 84 11.40 -1.39 1.00
C LEU A 84 11.05 -2.64 1.82
N GLU A 85 11.33 -3.84 1.31
CA GLU A 85 11.01 -5.09 1.99
C GLU A 85 12.24 -5.76 2.60
N TYR A 86 13.19 -6.19 1.76
CA TYR A 86 14.34 -7.00 2.22
C TYR A 86 15.60 -6.16 2.44
N GLY A 87 15.73 -5.05 1.72
CA GLY A 87 16.86 -4.14 1.84
C GLY A 87 18.13 -4.60 1.11
N PHE A 88 18.13 -5.74 0.41
CA PHE A 88 19.29 -6.19 -0.37
C PHE A 88 19.11 -5.81 -1.84
N TYR A 89 19.77 -4.76 -2.31
CA TYR A 89 19.42 -4.12 -3.59
C TYR A 89 20.52 -4.24 -4.63
N HIS A 90 20.07 -4.30 -5.88
CA HIS A 90 20.89 -4.25 -7.08
C HIS A 90 21.18 -2.79 -7.42
N ALA A 91 22.45 -2.40 -7.31
CA ALA A 91 22.89 -1.03 -7.44
C ALA A 91 23.05 -0.56 -8.90
N ASP A 92 23.16 -1.48 -9.84
CA ASP A 92 23.32 -1.14 -11.26
C ASP A 92 22.67 -2.16 -12.22
N PRO A 93 21.32 -2.27 -12.26
CA PRO A 93 20.66 -3.26 -13.10
C PRO A 93 20.68 -2.80 -14.57
N HIS A 94 21.85 -2.92 -15.20
CA HIS A 94 22.06 -2.52 -16.58
C HIS A 94 21.11 -3.30 -17.51
N PRO A 95 20.49 -2.67 -18.52
CA PRO A 95 19.52 -3.34 -19.41
C PRO A 95 20.07 -4.61 -20.08
N GLY A 96 21.38 -4.67 -20.30
CA GLY A 96 22.06 -5.84 -20.86
C GLY A 96 22.07 -7.08 -19.96
N ASN A 97 21.86 -6.92 -18.65
CA ASN A 97 21.87 -7.98 -17.64
C ASN A 97 20.45 -8.45 -17.27
N LEU A 98 19.44 -7.91 -17.95
CA LEU A 98 18.04 -8.28 -17.78
C LEU A 98 17.57 -9.01 -19.04
N LEU A 99 17.17 -10.28 -18.88
CA LEU A 99 16.63 -11.08 -19.98
C LEU A 99 15.16 -11.42 -19.74
N ARG A 100 14.41 -11.50 -20.82
CA ARG A 100 13.19 -12.29 -20.89
C ARG A 100 13.56 -13.72 -21.26
N THR A 101 13.33 -14.66 -20.35
CA THR A 101 13.53 -16.09 -20.60
C THR A 101 12.50 -16.63 -21.59
N SER A 102 12.76 -17.83 -22.13
CA SER A 102 11.83 -18.51 -23.04
C SER A 102 10.46 -18.81 -22.41
N ASP A 103 10.41 -19.07 -21.10
CA ASP A 103 9.19 -19.27 -20.31
C ASP A 103 8.52 -17.96 -19.83
N GLY A 104 9.05 -16.80 -20.24
CA GLY A 104 8.43 -15.50 -20.01
C GLY A 104 8.68 -14.90 -18.62
N LYS A 105 9.83 -15.19 -18.01
CA LYS A 105 10.27 -14.59 -16.75
C LYS A 105 11.34 -13.53 -16.96
N LEU A 106 11.48 -12.62 -16.01
CA LEU A 106 12.56 -11.65 -15.92
C LEU A 106 13.77 -12.27 -15.22
N ALA A 107 14.82 -12.59 -15.99
CA ALA A 107 16.08 -13.08 -15.47
C ALA A 107 17.08 -11.96 -15.19
N TYR A 108 17.70 -12.01 -14.01
CA TYR A 108 18.85 -11.18 -13.62
C TYR A 108 20.14 -11.98 -13.79
N LEU A 109 21.18 -11.38 -14.40
CA LEU A 109 22.43 -12.09 -14.72
C LEU A 109 23.67 -11.57 -13.98
N ASP A 110 23.66 -10.31 -13.55
CA ASP A 110 24.80 -9.65 -12.90
C ASP A 110 24.47 -9.41 -11.44
N PHE A 111 25.41 -9.72 -10.55
CA PHE A 111 25.26 -9.47 -9.11
C PHE A 111 26.54 -8.86 -8.53
N GLY A 112 27.38 -8.27 -9.38
CA GLY A 112 28.64 -7.63 -9.00
C GLY A 112 28.42 -6.38 -8.16
N MET A 113 27.31 -5.68 -8.36
CA MET A 113 26.98 -4.45 -7.65
C MET A 113 25.72 -4.61 -6.79
N MET A 114 25.90 -5.17 -5.59
CA MET A 114 24.84 -5.27 -4.58
C MET A 114 25.12 -4.38 -3.37
N GLY A 115 24.06 -3.98 -2.67
CA GLY A 115 24.14 -3.22 -1.43
C GLY A 115 23.05 -3.59 -0.43
N GLU A 116 23.16 -3.05 0.78
CA GLU A 116 22.21 -3.30 1.86
C GLU A 116 21.67 -2.02 2.50
N PHE A 117 20.37 -2.02 2.77
CA PHE A 117 19.66 -1.06 3.61
C PHE A 117 19.44 -1.64 5.00
N ARG A 118 19.51 -0.77 6.00
CA ARG A 118 19.03 -1.12 7.35
C ARG A 118 17.52 -0.97 7.41
N GLN A 119 16.87 -1.72 8.29
CA GLN A 119 15.41 -1.70 8.44
C GLN A 119 14.89 -0.30 8.74
N GLU A 120 15.59 0.49 9.58
CA GLU A 120 15.13 1.82 9.99
C GLU A 120 15.04 2.79 8.81
N LEU A 121 15.95 2.65 7.83
CA LEU A 121 15.89 3.44 6.61
C LEU A 121 14.68 3.04 5.77
N ARG A 122 14.44 1.73 5.62
CA ARG A 122 13.27 1.21 4.87
C ARG A 122 11.96 1.70 5.46
N ASP A 123 11.82 1.63 6.77
CA ASP A 123 10.63 2.12 7.47
C ASP A 123 10.45 3.62 7.26
N GLY A 124 11.53 4.41 7.38
CA GLY A 124 11.51 5.84 7.12
C GLY A 124 11.13 6.21 5.68
N PHE A 125 11.54 5.40 4.69
CA PHE A 125 11.11 5.59 3.30
C PHE A 125 9.62 5.37 3.11
N ILE A 126 9.09 4.28 3.67
CA ILE A 126 7.66 3.97 3.56
C ILE A 126 6.85 5.08 4.25
N GLN A 127 7.32 5.59 5.41
CA GLN A 127 6.71 6.73 6.09
C GLN A 127 6.71 8.00 5.22
N ALA A 128 7.84 8.33 4.59
CA ALA A 128 7.93 9.46 3.67
C ALA A 128 6.95 9.33 2.49
N CYS A 129 6.86 8.13 1.89
CA CYS A 129 5.87 7.87 0.83
C CYS A 129 4.42 8.09 1.33
N LEU A 130 4.12 7.67 2.56
CA LEU A 130 2.79 7.85 3.15
C LEU A 130 2.46 9.32 3.44
N HIS A 131 3.39 10.08 4.02
CA HIS A 131 3.19 11.51 4.26
C HIS A 131 3.04 12.29 2.95
N LEU A 132 3.82 11.93 1.92
CA LEU A 132 3.68 12.51 0.58
C LEU A 132 2.27 12.27 0.00
N VAL A 133 1.77 11.03 0.04
CA VAL A 133 0.45 10.67 -0.47
C VAL A 133 -0.68 11.36 0.31
N ASN A 134 -0.51 11.54 1.63
CA ASN A 134 -1.48 12.23 2.47
C ASN A 134 -1.39 13.76 2.37
N ARG A 135 -0.47 14.30 1.56
CA ARG A 135 -0.15 15.74 1.49
C ARG A 135 0.25 16.33 2.85
N ASP A 136 0.85 15.51 3.70
CA ASP A 136 1.41 15.91 4.99
C ASP A 136 2.87 16.32 4.81
N PHE A 137 3.07 17.49 4.20
CA PHE A 137 4.40 18.00 3.88
C PHE A 137 5.20 18.37 5.14
N ASP A 138 4.52 18.67 6.24
CA ASP A 138 5.12 18.93 7.55
C ASP A 138 5.81 17.69 8.11
N SER A 139 5.13 16.54 8.07
CA SER A 139 5.70 15.27 8.48
C SER A 139 6.73 14.76 7.46
N LEU A 140 6.51 14.99 6.16
CA LEU A 140 7.50 14.67 5.11
C LEU A 140 8.84 15.39 5.32
N ALA A 141 8.79 16.68 5.69
CA ALA A 141 10.00 17.44 6.01
C ALA A 141 10.77 16.84 7.20
N LYS A 142 10.06 16.34 8.23
CA LYS A 142 10.66 15.65 9.38
C LYS A 142 11.29 14.31 8.97
N ASP A 143 10.64 13.56 8.08
CA ASP A 143 11.19 12.30 7.57
C ASP A 143 12.50 12.53 6.82
N PHE A 144 12.58 13.58 6.00
CA PHE A 144 13.81 13.91 5.29
C PHE A 144 14.97 14.26 6.23
N VAL A 145 14.71 14.87 7.38
CA VAL A 145 15.72 15.05 8.42
C VAL A 145 16.09 13.72 9.06
N THR A 146 15.11 12.89 9.40
CA THR A 146 15.30 11.57 10.02
C THR A 146 16.11 10.62 9.14
N LEU A 147 15.83 10.63 7.83
CA LEU A 147 16.55 9.87 6.80
C LEU A 147 17.95 10.44 6.50
N GLY A 148 18.30 11.59 7.07
CA GLY A 148 19.57 12.28 6.83
C GLY A 148 19.68 12.96 5.47
N LEU A 149 18.56 13.10 4.74
CA LEU A 149 18.49 13.83 3.48
C LEU A 149 18.63 15.34 3.70
N LEU A 150 18.12 15.83 4.83
CA LEU A 150 18.22 17.22 5.25
C LEU A 150 19.05 17.36 6.53
N PRO A 151 19.88 18.41 6.64
CA PRO A 151 20.55 18.69 7.89
C PRO A 151 19.51 19.09 8.97
N PRO A 152 19.71 18.74 10.25
CA PRO A 152 18.82 19.17 11.34
C PRO A 152 18.69 20.69 11.49
N THR A 153 19.63 21.45 10.91
CA THR A 153 19.65 22.91 10.90
C THR A 153 18.78 23.52 9.79
N ALA A 154 18.16 22.72 8.93
CA ALA A 154 17.29 23.23 7.87
C ALA A 154 16.04 23.89 8.48
N GLN A 155 15.68 25.08 7.97
CA GLN A 155 14.48 25.80 8.42
C GLN A 155 13.24 25.02 7.99
N LYS A 156 12.57 24.38 8.95
CA LYS A 156 11.47 23.44 8.69
C LYS A 156 10.34 24.07 7.88
N ASP A 157 9.94 25.31 8.19
CA ASP A 157 8.82 25.97 7.52
C ASP A 157 9.14 26.30 6.06
N GLU A 158 10.37 26.74 5.79
CA GLU A 158 10.82 27.00 4.42
C GLU A 158 10.94 25.72 3.59
N VAL A 159 11.46 24.65 4.20
CA VAL A 159 11.52 23.32 3.57
C VAL A 159 10.12 22.82 3.28
N THR A 160 9.22 22.89 4.26
CA THR A 160 7.83 22.43 4.12
C THR A 160 7.16 23.17 2.98
N LYS A 161 7.27 24.50 2.93
CA LYS A 161 6.73 25.31 1.82
C LYS A 161 7.28 24.89 0.46
N ALA A 162 8.60 24.70 0.35
CA ALA A 162 9.19 24.29 -0.91
C ALA A 162 8.82 22.86 -1.33
N LEU A 163 8.66 21.94 -0.37
CA LEU A 163 8.15 20.60 -0.63
C LEU A 163 6.68 20.66 -1.07
N THR A 164 5.86 21.49 -0.43
CA THR A 164 4.48 21.75 -0.87
C THR A 164 4.46 22.24 -2.30
N ASP A 165 5.25 23.27 -2.65
CA ASP A 165 5.27 23.83 -4.01
C ASP A 165 5.66 22.78 -5.07
N VAL A 166 6.63 21.90 -4.77
CA VAL A 166 7.09 20.83 -5.68
C VAL A 166 6.08 19.69 -5.79
N PHE A 167 5.60 19.20 -4.65
CA PHE A 167 4.84 17.96 -4.59
C PHE A 167 3.32 18.16 -4.70
N GLU A 168 2.79 19.34 -4.37
CA GLU A 168 1.37 19.64 -4.53
C GLU A 168 0.96 19.67 -6.00
N ASP A 169 1.76 20.28 -6.88
CA ASP A 169 1.54 20.23 -8.33
C ASP A 169 1.56 18.79 -8.85
N ALA A 170 2.55 18.02 -8.42
CA ALA A 170 2.68 16.59 -8.71
C ALA A 170 1.44 15.79 -8.27
N VAL A 171 0.99 15.96 -7.02
CA VAL A 171 -0.17 15.25 -6.48
C VAL A 171 -1.47 15.72 -7.13
N ASN A 172 -1.60 17.01 -7.50
CA ASN A 172 -2.77 17.56 -8.18
C ASN A 172 -2.88 17.09 -9.63
N LYS A 173 -1.76 16.99 -10.35
CA LYS A 173 -1.69 16.34 -11.68
C LYS A 173 -2.01 14.84 -11.60
N GLY A 174 -1.97 14.28 -10.40
CA GLY A 174 -2.07 12.85 -10.14
C GLY A 174 -0.68 12.22 -10.26
N VAL A 175 -0.28 11.47 -9.24
CA VAL A 175 1.04 10.79 -9.17
C VAL A 175 1.32 9.94 -10.43
N ARG A 176 0.24 9.48 -11.07
CA ARG A 176 0.24 8.68 -12.29
C ARG A 176 0.72 9.42 -13.54
N ASN A 177 0.71 10.74 -13.54
CA ASN A 177 1.07 11.57 -14.69
C ASN A 177 2.49 12.17 -14.58
N ILE A 178 3.16 11.97 -13.45
CA ILE A 178 4.50 12.52 -13.19
C ILE A 178 5.54 11.53 -13.73
N SER A 179 6.46 11.99 -14.58
CA SER A 179 7.65 11.20 -14.92
C SER A 179 8.71 11.28 -13.83
N PHE A 180 9.58 10.27 -13.75
CA PHE A 180 10.70 10.34 -12.82
C PHE A 180 11.65 11.52 -13.12
N GLU A 181 11.80 11.86 -14.40
CA GLU A 181 12.59 13.01 -14.87
C GLU A 181 12.03 14.34 -14.36
N ASP A 182 10.72 14.58 -14.54
CA ASP A 182 10.05 15.81 -14.08
C ASP A 182 10.17 15.97 -12.56
N LEU A 183 9.96 14.87 -11.83
CA LEU A 183 10.09 14.88 -10.38
C LEU A 183 11.52 15.21 -9.93
N SER A 184 12.51 14.60 -10.57
CA SER A 184 13.93 14.82 -10.28
C SER A 184 14.37 16.25 -10.60
N ALA A 185 13.90 16.81 -11.72
CA ALA A 185 14.18 18.18 -12.12
C ALA A 185 13.59 19.19 -11.14
N ASN A 186 12.30 19.04 -10.79
CA ASN A 186 11.62 19.92 -9.85
C ASN A 186 12.23 19.85 -8.44
N LEU A 187 12.67 18.68 -8.01
CA LEU A 187 13.32 18.51 -6.72
C LEU A 187 14.75 19.08 -6.70
N GLY A 188 15.44 19.10 -7.85
CA GLY A 188 16.84 19.54 -7.94
C GLY A 188 17.10 20.97 -7.44
N LEU A 189 16.21 21.92 -7.75
CA LEU A 189 16.31 23.30 -7.28
C LEU A 189 16.14 23.38 -5.75
N THR A 190 15.15 22.67 -5.21
CA THR A 190 14.89 22.56 -3.77
C THR A 190 16.06 21.88 -3.05
N MET A 191 16.65 20.84 -3.66
CA MET A 191 17.80 20.14 -3.12
C MET A 191 19.02 21.04 -2.96
N TYR A 192 19.30 21.88 -3.96
CA TYR A 192 20.40 22.82 -3.89
C TYR A 192 20.16 23.87 -2.79
N LYS A 193 18.97 24.48 -2.77
CA LYS A 193 18.60 25.52 -1.80
C LYS A 193 18.73 25.05 -0.35
N PHE A 194 18.21 23.87 -0.03
CA PHE A 194 18.18 23.35 1.34
C PHE A 194 19.37 22.44 1.69
N LYS A 195 20.38 22.37 0.82
CA LYS A 195 21.60 21.57 1.00
C LYS A 195 21.27 20.09 1.29
N PHE A 196 20.39 19.52 0.48
CA PHE A 196 20.10 18.09 0.56
C PHE A 196 21.39 17.29 0.44
N ARG A 197 21.55 16.33 1.35
CA ARG A 197 22.63 15.35 1.31
C ARG A 197 21.99 14.03 0.95
N ILE A 198 21.93 13.71 -0.34
CA ILE A 198 21.46 12.40 -0.78
C ILE A 198 22.57 11.38 -0.50
N PRO A 199 22.36 10.40 0.40
CA PRO A 199 23.29 9.31 0.54
C PRO A 199 23.42 8.54 -0.77
N SER A 200 24.63 8.08 -1.08
CA SER A 200 24.97 7.44 -2.35
C SER A 200 24.08 6.26 -2.72
N TYR A 201 23.50 5.58 -1.73
CA TYR A 201 22.61 4.45 -1.93
C TYR A 201 21.22 4.83 -2.48
N PHE A 202 20.70 6.04 -2.19
CA PHE A 202 19.43 6.51 -2.76
C PHE A 202 19.55 6.65 -4.28
N PHE A 203 20.68 7.18 -4.74
CA PHE A 203 20.95 7.38 -6.17
C PHE A 203 20.94 6.07 -6.96
N LEU A 204 21.38 4.98 -6.35
CA LEU A 204 21.45 3.66 -7.01
C LEU A 204 20.05 3.09 -7.26
N VAL A 205 19.12 3.28 -6.32
CA VAL A 205 17.73 2.83 -6.48
C VAL A 205 16.98 3.71 -7.46
N ILE A 206 17.17 5.03 -7.36
CA ILE A 206 16.69 6.01 -8.33
C ILE A 206 17.14 5.62 -9.74
N ARG A 207 18.42 5.27 -9.91
CA ARG A 207 18.95 4.79 -11.18
C ARG A 207 18.27 3.51 -11.66
N SER A 208 18.09 2.52 -10.78
CA SER A 208 17.39 1.27 -11.13
C SER A 208 16.00 1.53 -11.71
N LEU A 209 15.19 2.35 -11.02
CA LEU A 209 13.85 2.71 -11.47
C LEU A 209 13.88 3.53 -12.77
N ALA A 210 14.82 4.46 -12.91
CA ALA A 210 14.98 5.27 -14.12
C ALA A 210 15.40 4.41 -15.33
N VAL A 211 16.24 3.39 -15.14
CA VAL A 211 16.62 2.44 -16.19
C VAL A 211 15.41 1.65 -16.66
N LEU A 212 14.60 1.14 -15.73
CA LEU A 212 13.36 0.42 -16.06
C LEU A 212 12.35 1.33 -16.76
N GLU A 213 12.20 2.58 -16.31
CA GLU A 213 11.35 3.57 -16.99
C GLU A 213 11.85 3.85 -18.41
N GLY A 214 13.17 4.03 -18.60
CA GLY A 214 13.77 4.26 -19.91
C GLY A 214 13.54 3.09 -20.88
N ILE A 215 13.61 1.84 -20.39
CA ILE A 215 13.25 0.65 -21.18
C ILE A 215 11.78 0.72 -21.59
N ALA A 216 10.86 1.00 -20.66
CA ALA A 216 9.44 1.06 -20.95
C ALA A 216 9.06 2.21 -21.90
N ILE A 217 9.65 3.41 -21.75
CA ILE A 217 9.41 4.56 -22.62
C ILE A 217 9.80 4.25 -24.08
N GLY A 218 10.80 3.41 -24.29
CA GLY A 218 11.17 2.91 -25.63
C GLY A 218 10.02 2.17 -26.34
N PHE A 219 9.01 1.73 -25.60
CA PHE A 219 7.87 0.95 -26.11
C PHE A 219 6.53 1.65 -25.95
N ASP A 220 6.29 2.26 -24.78
CA ASP A 220 5.12 3.08 -24.45
C ASP A 220 5.59 4.46 -23.97
N PRO A 221 5.52 5.50 -24.83
CA PRO A 221 5.92 6.86 -24.48
C PRO A 221 5.16 7.47 -23.30
N ASN A 222 4.00 6.91 -22.93
CA ASN A 222 3.20 7.38 -21.81
C ASN A 222 3.48 6.63 -20.50
N TYR A 223 4.41 5.66 -20.50
CA TYR A 223 4.73 4.90 -19.30
C TYR A 223 5.32 5.80 -18.21
N LYS A 224 4.85 5.62 -16.97
CA LYS A 224 5.29 6.36 -15.77
C LYS A 224 5.60 5.40 -14.64
N VAL A 225 6.87 5.24 -14.25
CA VAL A 225 7.30 4.24 -13.26
C VAL A 225 6.71 4.47 -11.86
N LEU A 226 6.46 5.73 -11.51
CA LEU A 226 5.84 6.11 -10.25
C LEU A 226 4.41 5.57 -10.14
N SER A 227 3.69 5.49 -11.26
CA SER A 227 2.33 4.95 -11.30
C SER A 227 2.28 3.47 -10.93
N SER A 228 3.25 2.67 -11.40
CA SER A 228 3.39 1.25 -11.09
C SER A 228 3.89 0.99 -9.66
N SER A 229 4.52 1.99 -9.05
CA SER A 229 5.08 1.90 -7.70
C SER A 229 4.03 2.05 -6.59
N TYR A 230 2.99 2.84 -6.84
CA TYR A 230 1.99 3.18 -5.83
C TYR A 230 1.17 1.97 -5.32
N PRO A 231 0.69 1.06 -6.18
CA PRO A 231 0.09 -0.20 -5.74
C PRO A 231 0.96 -1.06 -4.83
N TRP A 232 2.27 -1.08 -5.08
CA TRP A 232 3.21 -1.83 -4.26
C TRP A 232 3.25 -1.27 -2.84
N ILE A 233 3.38 0.06 -2.72
CA ILE A 233 3.41 0.76 -1.43
C ILE A 233 2.09 0.55 -0.68
N ALA A 234 0.95 0.66 -1.37
CA ALA A 234 -0.36 0.43 -0.77
C ALA A 234 -0.46 -1.00 -0.19
N ARG A 235 -0.05 -2.03 -0.94
CA ARG A 235 0.00 -3.41 -0.43
C ARG A 235 0.93 -3.56 0.76
N LYS A 236 2.14 -2.99 0.68
CA LYS A 236 3.13 -3.08 1.75
C LYS A 236 2.55 -2.51 3.05
N VAL A 237 1.98 -1.32 3.00
CA VAL A 237 1.41 -0.64 4.17
C VAL A 237 0.25 -1.41 4.78
N LEU A 238 -0.60 -2.03 3.95
CA LEU A 238 -1.72 -2.83 4.43
C LEU A 238 -1.30 -4.18 5.03
N THR A 239 -0.19 -4.77 4.56
CA THR A 239 0.25 -6.13 4.92
C THR A 239 1.35 -6.16 5.98
N ASP A 240 2.08 -5.06 6.18
CA ASP A 240 3.21 -5.02 7.10
C ASP A 240 2.75 -4.99 8.56
N SER A 241 3.46 -5.75 9.40
CA SER A 241 3.16 -5.88 10.82
C SER A 241 4.06 -5.05 11.73
N SER A 242 4.98 -4.26 11.17
CA SER A 242 5.87 -3.42 11.97
C SER A 242 5.05 -2.38 12.76
N PRO A 243 5.39 -2.14 14.05
CA PRO A 243 4.70 -1.16 14.87
C PRO A 243 4.67 0.24 14.26
N GLN A 244 5.77 0.62 13.58
CA GLN A 244 5.93 1.91 12.92
C GLN A 244 4.93 2.07 11.77
N LEU A 245 4.83 1.08 10.87
CA LEU A 245 3.90 1.15 9.73
C LEU A 245 2.45 1.03 10.16
N ARG A 246 2.16 0.23 11.19
CA ARG A 246 0.82 0.18 11.79
C ARG A 246 0.41 1.54 12.35
N SER A 247 1.32 2.21 13.07
CA SER A 247 1.08 3.56 13.59
C SER A 247 0.85 4.59 12.47
N THR A 248 1.64 4.53 11.40
CA THR A 248 1.46 5.43 10.24
C THR A 248 0.16 5.14 9.49
N LEU A 249 -0.19 3.86 9.27
CA LEU A 249 -1.48 3.47 8.69
C LEU A 249 -2.63 3.93 9.59
N GLN A 250 -2.50 3.81 10.91
CA GLN A 250 -3.50 4.31 11.85
C GLN A 250 -3.65 5.84 11.75
N THR A 251 -2.55 6.58 11.67
CA THR A 251 -2.57 8.04 11.48
C THR A 251 -3.15 8.44 10.12
N LEU A 252 -2.99 7.59 9.11
CA LEU A 252 -3.61 7.78 7.80
C LEU A 252 -5.11 7.49 7.85
N LEU A 253 -5.54 6.46 8.57
CA LEU A 253 -6.94 6.07 8.68
C LEU A 253 -7.73 6.89 9.68
N TYR A 254 -7.08 7.58 10.63
CA TYR A 254 -7.73 8.41 11.63
C TYR A 254 -7.18 9.83 11.62
N LYS A 255 -8.08 10.82 11.59
CA LYS A 255 -7.73 12.23 11.84
C LYS A 255 -8.56 12.73 13.01
N GLU A 256 -7.92 13.24 14.06
CA GLU A 256 -8.59 13.74 15.26
C GLU A 256 -9.57 12.71 15.88
N GLY A 257 -9.21 11.42 15.82
CA GLY A 257 -10.03 10.31 16.31
C GLY A 257 -11.17 9.88 15.36
N VAL A 258 -11.39 10.60 14.26
CA VAL A 258 -12.40 10.29 13.24
C VAL A 258 -11.81 9.36 12.19
N PHE A 259 -12.47 8.22 11.98
CA PHE A 259 -12.08 7.26 10.94
C PHE A 259 -12.40 7.79 9.53
N ARG A 260 -11.42 7.67 8.63
CA ARG A 260 -11.46 8.15 7.25
C ARG A 260 -11.60 6.98 6.29
N ILE A 261 -12.83 6.48 6.13
CA ILE A 261 -13.11 5.33 5.26
C ILE A 261 -12.64 5.53 3.82
N ASP A 262 -12.74 6.74 3.27
CA ASP A 262 -12.31 7.05 1.90
C ASP A 262 -10.82 6.74 1.68
N ARG A 263 -10.01 6.87 2.74
CA ARG A 263 -8.58 6.55 2.70
C ARG A 263 -8.33 5.05 2.70
N LEU A 264 -9.10 4.29 3.49
CA LEU A 264 -9.02 2.83 3.46
C LEU A 264 -9.46 2.28 2.10
N GLU A 265 -10.58 2.79 1.56
CA GLU A 265 -11.09 2.43 0.24
C GLU A 265 -10.04 2.70 -0.84
N SER A 266 -9.47 3.90 -0.86
CA SER A 266 -8.43 4.27 -1.84
C SER A 266 -7.20 3.35 -1.75
N LEU A 267 -6.72 3.04 -0.54
CA LEU A 267 -5.58 2.16 -0.35
C LEU A 267 -5.88 0.72 -0.78
N LEU A 268 -7.06 0.20 -0.43
CA LEU A 268 -7.48 -1.14 -0.82
C LEU A 268 -7.57 -1.25 -2.35
N MET A 269 -8.25 -0.30 -3.00
CA MET A 269 -8.39 -0.27 -4.46
C MET A 269 -7.04 -0.22 -5.16
N GLU A 270 -6.13 0.65 -4.70
CA GLU A 270 -4.79 0.74 -5.28
C GLU A 270 -3.98 -0.54 -5.05
N SER A 271 -4.10 -1.16 -3.86
CA SER A 271 -3.38 -2.39 -3.53
C SER A 271 -3.78 -3.58 -4.42
N LEU A 272 -5.06 -3.64 -4.81
CA LEU A 272 -5.61 -4.69 -5.67
C LEU A 272 -5.21 -4.48 -7.13
N ARG A 273 -4.96 -3.23 -7.53
CA ARG A 273 -4.64 -2.87 -8.92
C ARG A 273 -3.39 -3.57 -9.46
N ALA A 274 -2.30 -3.71 -8.70
CA ALA A 274 -1.12 -4.38 -9.29
C ALA A 274 -1.26 -5.89 -9.46
N LYS A 275 -2.21 -6.54 -8.77
CA LYS A 275 -2.50 -7.95 -9.08
C LYS A 275 -3.26 -8.06 -10.40
N ASN A 276 -4.12 -7.08 -10.70
CA ASN A 276 -4.86 -7.04 -11.96
C ASN A 276 -3.94 -6.74 -13.15
N GLU A 277 -2.96 -5.83 -13.03
CA GLU A 277 -1.93 -5.64 -14.07
C GLU A 277 -1.05 -6.90 -14.25
N GLN A 278 -0.73 -7.62 -13.15
CA GLN A 278 -0.03 -8.92 -13.20
C GLN A 278 -0.81 -10.07 -13.85
N SER A 279 -2.15 -10.01 -13.85
CA SER A 279 -3.02 -11.03 -14.47
C SER A 279 -3.50 -10.63 -15.88
N PHE A 280 -3.46 -9.33 -16.19
CA PHE A 280 -3.84 -8.77 -17.50
C PHE A 280 -2.92 -9.24 -18.63
N ALA A 281 -1.62 -9.43 -18.36
CA ALA A 281 -0.68 -9.90 -19.38
C ALA A 281 -0.85 -11.39 -19.74
N ARG A 282 -1.55 -12.17 -18.91
CA ARG A 282 -1.72 -13.63 -19.10
C ARG A 282 -3.09 -14.02 -19.70
N SER A 283 -4.03 -13.09 -19.80
CA SER A 283 -5.41 -13.36 -20.23
C SER A 283 -5.93 -12.33 -21.24
N GLN A 284 -5.39 -12.37 -22.47
CA GLN A 284 -6.18 -11.90 -23.61
C GLN A 284 -7.25 -12.96 -23.88
N LEU A 285 -8.48 -12.70 -23.40
CA LEU A 285 -9.72 -13.51 -23.46
C LEU A 285 -10.17 -13.94 -22.06
N GLU A 286 -10.61 -13.00 -21.23
CA GLU A 286 -11.79 -13.16 -20.38
C GLU A 286 -12.14 -11.83 -19.72
N SER A 287 -13.44 -11.60 -19.54
CA SER A 287 -14.04 -10.39 -18.99
C SER A 287 -13.43 -9.94 -17.66
N THR A 288 -13.31 -8.62 -17.47
CA THR A 288 -12.88 -7.95 -16.24
C THR A 288 -13.69 -8.43 -15.03
N ASP A 289 -13.12 -9.34 -14.23
CA ASP A 289 -13.84 -10.00 -13.15
C ASP A 289 -13.68 -9.26 -11.81
N SER A 290 -14.55 -8.28 -11.52
CA SER A 290 -14.57 -7.57 -10.23
C SER A 290 -14.80 -8.49 -9.02
N SER A 291 -15.38 -9.68 -9.26
CA SER A 291 -15.45 -10.79 -8.29
C SER A 291 -14.06 -11.20 -7.81
N ALA A 292 -13.05 -11.18 -8.69
CA ALA A 292 -11.67 -11.49 -8.31
C ALA A 292 -11.07 -10.44 -7.36
N ALA A 293 -11.34 -9.15 -7.58
CA ALA A 293 -10.88 -8.07 -6.69
C ALA A 293 -11.52 -8.18 -5.30
N MET A 294 -12.82 -8.50 -5.22
CA MET A 294 -13.51 -8.75 -3.96
C MET A 294 -12.98 -10.00 -3.25
N LYS A 295 -12.84 -11.12 -3.98
CA LYS A 295 -12.22 -12.35 -3.46
C LYS A 295 -10.83 -12.07 -2.89
N GLN A 296 -10.03 -11.26 -3.58
CA GLN A 296 -8.70 -10.85 -3.12
C GLN A 296 -8.75 -9.96 -1.88
N ALA A 297 -9.65 -8.97 -1.82
CA ALA A 297 -9.80 -8.09 -0.66
C ALA A 297 -10.26 -8.87 0.59
N VAL A 298 -11.26 -9.73 0.43
CA VAL A 298 -11.78 -10.60 1.51
C VAL A 298 -10.73 -11.62 1.93
N SER A 299 -10.08 -12.31 0.99
CA SER A 299 -8.99 -13.23 1.29
C SER A 299 -7.83 -12.53 2.01
N PHE A 300 -7.47 -11.31 1.59
CA PHE A 300 -6.45 -10.50 2.25
C PHE A 300 -6.83 -10.16 3.69
N THR A 301 -8.01 -9.58 3.91
CA THR A 301 -8.48 -9.18 5.25
C THR A 301 -8.61 -10.38 6.21
N LEU A 302 -8.97 -11.56 5.70
CA LEU A 302 -9.05 -12.80 6.48
C LEU A 302 -7.70 -13.50 6.68
N SER A 303 -6.66 -13.11 5.93
CA SER A 303 -5.32 -13.67 6.11
C SER A 303 -4.64 -13.16 7.39
N ALA A 304 -3.55 -13.83 7.79
CA ALA A 304 -2.69 -13.35 8.88
C ALA A 304 -2.09 -11.96 8.59
N LYS A 305 -1.77 -11.66 7.32
CA LYS A 305 -1.21 -10.35 6.91
C LYS A 305 -2.23 -9.22 7.01
N GLY A 306 -3.52 -9.52 6.82
CA GLY A 306 -4.61 -8.54 6.91
C GLY A 306 -5.18 -8.34 8.31
N ALA A 307 -4.64 -9.00 9.35
CA ALA A 307 -5.18 -8.97 10.71
C ALA A 307 -5.35 -7.56 11.27
N PHE A 308 -4.38 -6.68 11.03
CA PHE A 308 -4.46 -5.29 11.49
C PHE A 308 -5.63 -4.52 10.85
N VAL A 309 -5.80 -4.66 9.52
CA VAL A 309 -6.92 -4.04 8.80
C VAL A 309 -8.26 -4.64 9.25
N ARG A 310 -8.31 -5.96 9.47
CA ARG A 310 -9.48 -6.67 10.00
C ARG A 310 -9.88 -6.15 11.37
N GLU A 311 -8.93 -5.93 12.28
CA GLU A 311 -9.20 -5.38 13.61
C GLU A 311 -9.78 -3.97 13.55
N ILE A 312 -9.26 -3.10 12.67
CA ILE A 312 -9.81 -1.76 12.44
C ILE A 312 -11.24 -1.85 11.92
N LEU A 313 -11.47 -2.68 10.89
CA LEU A 313 -12.80 -2.87 10.33
C LEU A 313 -13.81 -3.39 11.36
N LEU A 314 -13.44 -4.38 12.17
CA LEU A 314 -14.29 -4.91 13.24
C LEU A 314 -14.62 -3.84 14.30
N GLN A 315 -13.66 -2.99 14.63
CA GLN A 315 -13.86 -1.90 15.58
C GLN A 315 -14.81 -0.84 15.03
N GLU A 316 -14.63 -0.40 13.78
CA GLU A 316 -15.50 0.61 13.15
C GLU A 316 -16.90 0.06 12.87
N PHE A 317 -17.03 -1.22 12.51
CA PHE A 317 -18.32 -1.87 12.35
C PHE A 317 -19.07 -1.97 13.69
N ALA A 318 -18.37 -2.30 14.78
CA ALA A 318 -18.95 -2.31 16.12
C ALA A 318 -19.42 -0.91 16.56
N LYS A 319 -18.64 0.15 16.30
CA LYS A 319 -19.05 1.54 16.57
C LYS A 319 -20.32 1.91 15.78
N GLY A 320 -20.37 1.53 14.52
CA GLY A 320 -21.51 1.76 13.64
C GLY A 320 -22.79 1.10 14.14
N LEU A 321 -22.74 -0.20 14.44
CA LEU A 321 -23.88 -0.97 14.95
C LEU A 321 -24.37 -0.44 16.30
N ASP A 322 -23.45 -0.05 17.18
CA ASP A 322 -23.74 0.57 18.47
C ASP A 322 -24.43 1.95 18.31
N ALA A 323 -24.09 2.73 17.28
CA ALA A 323 -24.78 3.97 16.93
C ALA A 323 -26.15 3.71 16.27
N LEU A 324 -26.27 2.66 15.45
CA LEU A 324 -27.54 2.23 14.85
C LEU A 324 -28.53 1.75 15.92
N SER A 325 -28.06 1.01 16.91
CA SER A 325 -28.86 0.59 18.06
C SER A 325 -29.42 1.81 18.80
N LEU A 326 -28.59 2.83 19.06
CA LEU A 326 -29.05 4.08 19.68
C LEU A 326 -30.08 4.83 18.84
N ALA A 327 -29.82 4.98 17.54
CA ALA A 327 -30.73 5.67 16.64
C ALA A 327 -32.10 4.98 16.58
N THR A 328 -32.09 3.64 16.53
CA THR A 328 -33.31 2.81 16.54
C THR A 328 -34.07 2.95 17.87
N MET A 329 -33.36 2.92 19.00
CA MET A 329 -33.97 3.11 20.32
C MET A 329 -34.61 4.49 20.47
N ASN A 330 -33.93 5.56 20.04
CA ASN A 330 -34.46 6.92 20.05
C ASN A 330 -35.69 7.09 19.14
N TYR A 331 -35.69 6.41 18.00
CA TYR A 331 -36.85 6.38 17.11
C TYR A 331 -38.06 5.69 17.75
N VAL A 332 -37.85 4.53 18.36
CA VAL A 332 -38.92 3.78 19.05
C VAL A 332 -39.44 4.58 20.25
N SER A 333 -38.57 5.20 21.05
CA SER A 333 -38.98 6.00 22.22
C SER A 333 -39.71 7.28 21.85
N SER A 334 -39.38 7.90 20.71
CA SER A 334 -40.11 9.09 20.22
C SER A 334 -41.45 8.73 19.58
N SER A 335 -41.59 7.50 19.06
CA SER A 335 -42.81 7.00 18.40
C SER A 335 -43.78 6.32 19.38
N THR A 336 -43.28 5.80 20.49
CA THR A 336 -44.08 5.08 21.50
C THR A 336 -43.81 5.63 22.89
N SER A 337 -44.83 6.18 23.54
CA SER A 337 -44.79 6.70 24.92
C SER A 337 -44.74 5.59 26.00
N ILE A 338 -44.32 4.37 25.61
CA ILE A 338 -44.48 3.14 26.40
C ILE A 338 -43.18 2.74 27.13
N ILE A 339 -42.01 3.27 26.73
CA ILE A 339 -40.72 2.88 27.29
C ILE A 339 -40.14 4.05 28.12
N PRO A 340 -39.90 3.88 29.45
CA PRO A 340 -39.44 4.95 30.34
C PRO A 340 -37.92 5.18 30.29
N PHE A 341 -37.30 4.99 29.13
CA PHE A 341 -35.90 5.35 28.94
C PHE A 341 -35.82 6.76 28.35
N SER A 342 -35.08 7.64 29.01
CA SER A 342 -34.78 8.97 28.50
C SER A 342 -34.16 8.88 27.09
N SER A 343 -34.73 9.61 26.14
CA SER A 343 -34.14 9.74 24.80
C SER A 343 -32.73 10.30 24.92
N VAL A 344 -31.73 9.54 24.48
CA VAL A 344 -30.33 9.98 24.54
C VAL A 344 -30.05 10.77 23.28
N PRO A 345 -29.70 12.07 23.36
CA PRO A 345 -29.30 12.81 22.18
C PRO A 345 -28.12 12.11 21.50
N MET A 346 -28.22 11.84 20.20
CA MET A 346 -27.06 11.32 19.45
C MET A 346 -25.94 12.35 19.47
N ALA A 347 -24.75 11.93 19.89
CA ALA A 347 -23.56 12.76 19.76
C ALA A 347 -23.12 12.82 18.29
N ASP A 348 -22.33 13.83 17.93
CA ASP A 348 -21.74 13.94 16.59
C ASP A 348 -20.84 12.74 16.25
N GLU A 349 -20.21 12.13 17.26
CA GLU A 349 -19.47 10.87 17.11
C GLU A 349 -20.38 9.73 16.62
N ASP A 350 -21.58 9.57 17.20
CA ASP A 350 -22.50 8.50 16.82
C ASP A 350 -23.04 8.71 15.39
N ARG A 351 -23.27 9.96 14.98
CA ARG A 351 -23.63 10.32 13.60
C ARG A 351 -22.52 9.96 12.61
N ASN A 352 -21.27 10.26 12.95
CA ASN A 352 -20.13 9.88 12.13
C ASN A 352 -19.95 8.36 12.04
N ASN A 353 -20.19 7.64 13.15
CA ASN A 353 -20.14 6.18 13.18
C ASN A 353 -21.22 5.55 12.28
N LEU A 354 -22.43 6.13 12.22
CA LEU A 354 -23.48 5.70 11.29
C LEU A 354 -23.09 5.91 9.82
N ARG A 355 -22.55 7.09 9.48
CA ARG A 355 -22.06 7.36 8.11
C ARG A 355 -20.96 6.38 7.70
N THR A 356 -20.05 6.10 8.63
CA THR A 356 -18.98 5.13 8.43
C THR A 356 -19.54 3.73 8.18
N LEU A 357 -20.52 3.30 8.98
CA LEU A 357 -21.21 2.01 8.78
C LEU A 357 -21.88 1.92 7.41
N SER A 358 -22.62 2.96 7.02
CA SER A 358 -23.27 3.02 5.70
C SER A 358 -22.24 2.89 4.58
N ARG A 359 -21.13 3.62 4.67
CA ARG A 359 -20.05 3.53 3.67
C ARG A 359 -19.34 2.18 3.67
N LEU A 360 -19.16 1.52 4.82
CA LEU A 360 -18.61 0.16 4.88
C LEU A 360 -19.53 -0.83 4.18
N ILE A 361 -20.85 -0.74 4.42
CA ILE A 361 -21.85 -1.58 3.76
C ILE A 361 -21.87 -1.30 2.25
N LEU A 362 -21.83 -0.03 1.85
CA LEU A 362 -21.75 0.38 0.45
C LEU A 362 -20.45 -0.09 -0.22
N LEU A 363 -19.32 -0.09 0.47
CA LEU A 363 -18.06 -0.59 -0.06
C LEU A 363 -18.12 -2.09 -0.30
N LEU A 364 -18.68 -2.84 0.66
CA LEU A 364 -18.96 -4.27 0.48
C LEU A 364 -19.92 -4.51 -0.69
N TYR A 365 -20.92 -3.64 -0.86
CA TYR A 365 -21.88 -3.70 -1.96
C TYR A 365 -21.29 -3.33 -3.32
N ARG A 366 -20.47 -2.27 -3.42
CA ARG A 366 -19.78 -1.84 -4.65
C ARG A 366 -18.76 -2.86 -5.13
N LEU A 367 -18.11 -3.55 -4.19
CA LEU A 367 -17.26 -4.68 -4.51
C LEU A 367 -18.04 -5.86 -5.09
N GLN A 368 -19.37 -5.91 -4.86
CA GLN A 368 -20.24 -7.00 -5.27
C GLN A 368 -21.02 -6.70 -6.57
N LYS A 369 -21.47 -5.47 -6.81
CA LYS A 369 -22.33 -5.11 -7.94
C LYS A 369 -21.56 -4.34 -9.01
N GLN A 370 -21.62 -4.88 -10.22
CA GLN A 370 -21.16 -4.30 -11.48
C GLN A 370 -21.79 -2.90 -11.68
N ASP A 371 -21.11 -1.82 -11.32
CA ASP A 371 -21.33 -0.48 -11.90
C ASP A 371 -20.21 0.49 -11.49
N TYR A 372 -19.13 0.49 -12.26
CA TYR A 372 -18.27 1.67 -12.38
C TYR A 372 -18.86 2.61 -13.43
N THR A 373 -20.01 3.21 -13.13
CA THR A 373 -20.42 4.45 -13.80
C THR A 373 -20.12 5.62 -12.90
N SER A 374 -19.21 6.46 -13.39
CA SER A 374 -18.79 7.77 -12.88
C SER A 374 -19.96 8.76 -12.78
N ALA A 375 -20.87 8.55 -11.81
CA ALA A 375 -22.02 9.43 -11.60
C ALA A 375 -22.25 9.90 -10.15
N GLU A 376 -21.56 9.37 -9.14
CA GLU A 376 -21.79 9.76 -7.73
C GLU A 376 -20.72 10.69 -7.11
N SER A 377 -19.85 11.29 -7.92
CA SER A 377 -18.93 12.34 -7.45
C SER A 377 -19.62 13.69 -7.14
N ARG A 378 -20.96 13.76 -7.18
CA ARG A 378 -21.72 15.00 -6.94
C ARG A 378 -22.32 15.16 -5.55
N VAL A 379 -22.14 14.22 -4.62
CA VAL A 379 -22.65 14.38 -3.24
C VAL A 379 -21.57 14.87 -2.26
N ALA A 380 -20.31 14.96 -2.69
CA ALA A 380 -19.19 15.34 -1.82
C ALA A 380 -18.55 16.68 -2.21
N ASN A 381 -19.35 17.74 -2.44
CA ASN A 381 -18.81 19.10 -2.39
C ASN A 381 -19.88 20.20 -2.25
N ASP A 382 -20.87 20.03 -1.36
CA ASP A 382 -21.68 21.19 -0.96
C ASP A 382 -21.75 21.27 0.56
N GLY A 383 -21.26 22.39 1.08
CA GLY A 383 -21.14 22.72 2.50
C GLY A 383 -22.48 23.10 3.13
N ASN A 384 -23.52 22.32 2.87
CA ASN A 384 -24.81 22.50 3.51
C ASN A 384 -24.93 21.55 4.71
N GLU A 385 -25.19 22.12 5.89
CA GLU A 385 -25.55 21.40 7.10
C GLU A 385 -26.81 20.54 6.86
N ILE A 386 -26.62 19.29 6.44
CA ILE A 386 -27.70 18.32 6.33
C ILE A 386 -28.11 17.92 7.75
N LYS A 387 -29.36 18.22 8.11
CA LYS A 387 -30.02 17.75 9.33
C LYS A 387 -29.91 16.22 9.44
N VAL A 388 -29.00 15.76 10.28
CA VAL A 388 -28.82 14.34 10.58
C VAL A 388 -29.97 13.88 11.48
N GLY A 389 -30.77 12.90 11.03
CA GLY A 389 -31.79 12.31 11.91
C GLY A 389 -32.68 11.18 11.36
N MET A 390 -32.89 11.04 10.05
CA MET A 390 -33.84 10.02 9.54
C MET A 390 -33.41 9.34 8.23
N GLU A 391 -32.86 10.07 7.25
CA GLU A 391 -32.50 9.51 5.94
C GLU A 391 -31.32 8.53 6.01
N GLU A 392 -30.29 8.81 6.82
CA GLU A 392 -29.14 7.90 6.97
C GLU A 392 -29.51 6.60 7.70
N VAL A 393 -30.34 6.67 8.74
CA VAL A 393 -30.80 5.50 9.51
C VAL A 393 -31.72 4.62 8.67
N SER A 394 -32.63 5.23 7.92
CA SER A 394 -33.51 4.51 6.98
C SER A 394 -32.73 3.94 5.79
N MET A 395 -31.71 4.63 5.27
CA MET A 395 -30.80 4.07 4.26
C MET A 395 -30.06 2.83 4.80
N VAL A 396 -29.45 2.91 5.98
CA VAL A 396 -28.72 1.78 6.57
C VAL A 396 -29.66 0.60 6.85
N LEU A 397 -30.85 0.86 7.40
CA LEU A 397 -31.86 -0.18 7.65
C LEU A 397 -32.40 -0.78 6.34
N TYR A 398 -32.62 0.02 5.30
CA TYR A 398 -33.04 -0.44 3.98
C TYR A 398 -31.95 -1.31 3.32
N GLN A 399 -30.68 -0.88 3.41
CA GLN A 399 -29.54 -1.64 2.89
C GLN A 399 -29.32 -2.95 3.66
N MET A 400 -29.55 -2.98 4.99
CA MET A 400 -29.44 -4.20 5.80
C MET A 400 -30.64 -5.15 5.66
N THR A 401 -31.85 -4.63 5.41
CA THR A 401 -33.05 -5.47 5.23
C THR A 401 -33.12 -6.14 3.86
N SER A 402 -32.34 -5.68 2.88
CA SER A 402 -32.05 -6.43 1.66
C SER A 402 -31.07 -7.59 1.94
N VAL A 403 -31.44 -8.51 2.82
CA VAL A 403 -30.66 -9.72 3.16
C VAL A 403 -30.40 -10.59 1.91
N GLN A 404 -31.21 -10.45 0.87
CA GLN A 404 -31.01 -11.10 -0.43
C GLN A 404 -29.76 -10.59 -1.17
N ASP A 405 -29.29 -9.37 -0.90
CA ASP A 405 -28.08 -8.82 -1.51
C ASP A 405 -26.79 -9.24 -0.79
N ILE A 406 -26.82 -9.84 0.41
CA ILE A 406 -25.61 -10.31 1.13
C ILE A 406 -25.22 -11.75 0.75
N LEU A 407 -26.13 -12.48 0.09
CA LEU A 407 -25.95 -13.87 -0.34
C LEU A 407 -24.66 -14.16 -1.14
N PRO A 408 -24.16 -13.27 -2.02
CA PRO A 408 -22.92 -13.52 -2.78
C PRO A 408 -21.65 -13.58 -1.93
N ILE A 409 -21.60 -12.98 -0.74
CA ILE A 409 -20.46 -13.15 0.18
C ILE A 409 -20.33 -14.62 0.59
N PHE A 410 -21.47 -15.29 0.84
CA PHE A 410 -21.49 -16.71 1.18
C PHE A 410 -21.03 -17.60 0.01
N SER A 411 -21.20 -17.16 -1.23
CA SER A 411 -20.77 -17.90 -2.42
C SER A 411 -19.24 -17.95 -2.56
N ILE A 412 -18.51 -17.00 -1.96
CA ILE A 412 -17.04 -16.92 -2.01
C ILE A 412 -16.38 -17.75 -0.90
N ILE A 413 -17.09 -18.00 0.21
CA ILE A 413 -16.59 -18.75 1.38
C ILE A 413 -15.93 -20.10 0.99
N PRO A 414 -16.55 -20.97 0.16
CA PRO A 414 -15.94 -22.24 -0.20
C PRO A 414 -14.66 -22.12 -1.04
N GLU A 415 -14.41 -20.98 -1.70
CA GLU A 415 -13.20 -20.74 -2.51
C GLU A 415 -12.03 -20.16 -1.71
N LEU A 416 -12.25 -19.77 -0.46
CA LEU A 416 -11.21 -19.20 0.39
C LEU A 416 -10.26 -20.29 0.94
N PRO A 417 -8.99 -19.96 1.22
CA PRO A 417 -8.09 -20.85 1.95
C PRO A 417 -8.69 -21.29 3.29
N VAL A 418 -8.40 -22.53 3.72
CA VAL A 418 -8.96 -23.12 4.96
C VAL A 418 -8.73 -22.24 6.20
N GLU A 419 -7.57 -21.59 6.29
CA GLU A 419 -7.25 -20.64 7.36
C GLU A 419 -8.21 -19.43 7.37
N SER A 420 -8.53 -18.88 6.19
CA SER A 420 -9.47 -17.77 6.05
C SER A 420 -10.90 -18.17 6.39
N GLN A 421 -11.30 -19.42 6.10
CA GLN A 421 -12.61 -19.95 6.49
C GLN A 421 -12.74 -20.07 8.02
N GLN A 422 -11.70 -20.55 8.70
CA GLN A 422 -11.69 -20.61 10.17
C GLN A 422 -11.80 -19.23 10.82
N GLU A 423 -11.09 -18.24 10.27
CA GLU A 423 -11.16 -16.88 10.77
C GLU A 423 -12.54 -16.25 10.55
N LEU A 424 -13.19 -16.56 9.43
CA LEU A 424 -14.55 -16.10 9.12
C LEU A 424 -15.58 -16.57 10.16
N VAL A 425 -15.42 -17.79 10.68
CA VAL A 425 -16.29 -18.34 11.75
C VAL A 425 -16.12 -17.59 13.08
N ARG A 426 -14.95 -16.96 13.33
CA ARG A 426 -14.67 -16.21 14.56
C ARG A 426 -15.20 -14.79 14.56
N LEU A 427 -15.37 -14.18 13.37
CA LEU A 427 -15.80 -12.79 13.22
C LEU A 427 -17.07 -12.42 14.02
N PRO A 428 -18.15 -13.23 14.05
CA PRO A 428 -19.35 -12.87 14.79
C PRO A 428 -19.11 -12.78 16.30
N ALA A 429 -18.29 -13.68 16.86
CA ALA A 429 -17.97 -13.68 18.29
C ALA A 429 -17.12 -12.44 18.67
N ASP A 430 -16.12 -12.11 17.86
CA ASP A 430 -15.28 -10.91 18.06
C ASP A 430 -16.09 -9.62 17.96
N LEU A 431 -16.99 -9.54 16.97
CA LEU A 431 -17.87 -8.40 16.80
C LEU A 431 -18.83 -8.26 17.99
N ALA A 432 -19.44 -9.35 18.44
CA ALA A 432 -20.33 -9.36 19.60
C ALA A 432 -19.60 -8.91 20.87
N ALA A 433 -18.37 -9.40 21.12
CA ALA A 433 -17.57 -8.99 22.26
C ALA A 433 -17.27 -7.48 22.25
N ARG A 434 -16.92 -6.92 21.08
CA ARG A 434 -16.67 -5.48 20.91
C ARG A 434 -17.93 -4.65 21.13
N LEU A 435 -19.08 -5.11 20.63
CA LEU A 435 -20.37 -4.46 20.83
C LEU A 435 -20.79 -4.44 22.30
N VAL A 436 -20.72 -5.59 22.98
CA VAL A 436 -21.04 -5.70 24.41
C VAL A 436 -20.14 -4.77 25.22
N SER A 437 -18.83 -4.78 24.95
CA SER A 437 -17.87 -3.88 25.62
C SER A 437 -18.25 -2.40 25.47
N ARG A 438 -18.65 -1.97 24.26
CA ARG A 438 -19.11 -0.59 24.01
C ARG A 438 -20.42 -0.26 24.72
N MET A 439 -21.41 -1.15 24.66
CA MET A 439 -22.70 -0.95 25.33
C MET A 439 -22.53 -0.86 26.84
N VAL A 440 -21.65 -1.68 27.43
CA VAL A 440 -21.29 -1.62 28.85
C VAL A 440 -20.58 -0.31 29.17
N ALA A 441 -19.55 0.08 28.40
CA ALA A 441 -18.82 1.32 28.62
C ALA A 441 -19.74 2.56 28.57
N ARG A 442 -20.68 2.58 27.62
CA ARG A 442 -21.69 3.63 27.52
C ARG A 442 -22.67 3.62 28.69
N THR A 443 -23.10 2.43 29.13
CA THR A 443 -23.97 2.27 30.30
C THR A 443 -23.28 2.76 31.58
N ILE A 444 -22.01 2.42 31.77
CA ILE A 444 -21.19 2.94 32.88
C ILE A 444 -21.09 4.46 32.80
N ARG A 445 -20.78 5.03 31.62
CA ARG A 445 -20.68 6.49 31.45
C ARG A 445 -21.97 7.20 31.87
N ARG A 446 -23.14 6.61 31.59
CA ARG A 446 -24.46 7.12 32.03
C ARG A 446 -24.67 7.11 33.54
N PHE A 447 -23.99 6.25 34.30
CA PHE A 447 -24.09 6.23 35.77
C PHE A 447 -23.17 7.27 36.44
N PHE A 448 -22.18 7.81 35.71
CA PHE A 448 -21.17 8.74 36.22
C PHE A 448 -21.26 10.15 35.59
N THR A 449 -22.24 10.41 34.73
CA THR A 449 -22.61 11.74 34.21
C THR A 449 -24.02 12.07 34.66
#